data_AF-A0ABD0NZM1-F1
#
_entry.id   AF-A0ABD0NZM1-F1
#
_cell.length_a   1.000
_cell.length_b   1.000
_cell.length_c   1.000
_cell.angle_alpha   90.00
_cell.angle_beta   90.00
_cell.angle_gamma   90.00
#
_symmetry.space_group_name_H-M   'P 1'
#
loop_
_entity.id
_entity.type
_entity.pdbx_description
1 polymer ?
#
loop_
_entity_poly.entity_id
_entity_poly.type
_entity_poly.pdbx_seq_one_letter_code
_entity_poly.pdbx_strand_id
1 'polypeptide(L)'
;VSVELNPGLKPPLVLPPEVGLVHVRGLGLNDTLHFLICNYGAPALLLVHTNSTQSTVQVKWPNFINQSLSGSLKVEPQDSVQYSSALVFTR
;
A
#
# COMPACT_ATOMS: atom_id res chain seq x y z
N VAL A 1 4.85 -11.05 -10.99
CA VAL A 1 3.91 -10.01 -10.48
C VAL A 1 2.92 -10.69 -9.56
N SER A 2 2.57 -10.08 -8.42
CA SER A 2 1.52 -10.58 -7.52
C SER A 2 0.51 -9.48 -7.22
N VAL A 3 -0.71 -9.87 -6.87
CA VAL A 3 -1.80 -8.97 -6.51
C VAL A 3 -2.45 -9.48 -5.23
N GLU A 4 -2.66 -8.60 -4.26
CA GLU A 4 -3.30 -8.89 -2.99
C GLU A 4 -4.38 -7.83 -2.70
N LEU A 5 -5.55 -8.28 -2.29
CA LEU A 5 -6.61 -7.41 -1.77
C LEU A 5 -6.48 -7.32 -0.26
N ASN A 6 -6.43 -6.10 0.27
CA ASN A 6 -6.32 -5.77 1.68
C ASN A 6 -5.10 -6.46 2.35
N PRO A 7 -3.87 -6.07 1.96
CA PRO A 7 -2.66 -6.72 2.42
C PRO A 7 -2.52 -6.74 3.93
N GLY A 8 -2.23 -7.93 4.48
CA GLY A 8 -2.04 -8.13 5.91
C GLY A 8 -3.30 -7.96 6.77
N LEU A 9 -4.49 -7.83 6.18
CA LEU A 9 -5.75 -7.84 6.93
C LEU A 9 -5.98 -9.21 7.55
N LYS A 10 -6.30 -9.25 8.84
CA LYS A 10 -6.54 -10.50 9.58
C LYS A 10 -7.89 -10.42 10.32
N PRO A 11 -8.66 -11.51 10.36
CA PRO A 11 -9.81 -11.63 11.26
C PRO A 11 -9.40 -11.36 12.71
N PRO A 12 -10.29 -10.80 13.56
CA PRO A 12 -11.71 -10.52 13.31
C PRO A 12 -11.97 -9.14 12.68
N LEU A 13 -10.94 -8.45 12.18
CA LEU A 13 -11.10 -7.10 11.66
C LEU A 13 -11.94 -7.11 10.37
N VAL A 14 -13.03 -6.33 10.38
CA VAL A 14 -13.92 -6.15 9.23
C VAL A 14 -13.78 -4.71 8.74
N LEU A 15 -13.55 -4.56 7.45
CA LEU A 15 -13.47 -3.25 6.80
C LEU A 15 -14.86 -2.71 6.51
N PRO A 16 -15.08 -1.38 6.58
CA PRO A 16 -16.29 -0.78 6.04
C PRO A 16 -16.45 -1.13 4.55
N PRO A 17 -17.68 -1.21 4.01
CA PRO A 17 -17.93 -1.67 2.62
C PRO A 17 -17.19 -0.87 1.54
N GLU A 18 -16.86 0.39 1.82
CA GLU A 18 -16.21 1.32 0.89
C GLU A 18 -14.68 1.31 0.97
N VAL A 19 -14.10 0.51 1.88
CA VAL A 19 -12.64 0.46 2.08
C VAL A 19 -12.04 -0.75 1.37
N GLY A 20 -11.30 -0.48 0.30
CA GLY A 20 -10.46 -1.44 -0.40
C GLY A 20 -9.07 -0.88 -0.63
N LEU A 21 -8.07 -1.73 -0.42
CA LEU A 21 -6.68 -1.44 -0.80
C LEU A 21 -6.15 -2.62 -1.61
N VAL A 22 -5.90 -2.40 -2.89
CA VAL A 22 -5.26 -3.39 -3.76
C VAL A 22 -3.78 -3.11 -3.81
N HIS A 23 -2.96 -4.10 -3.48
CA HIS A 23 -1.51 -4.04 -3.63
C HIS A 23 -1.08 -4.91 -4.81
N VAL A 24 -0.46 -4.28 -5.81
CA VAL A 24 0.24 -4.95 -6.90
C VAL A 24 1.74 -4.85 -6.66
N ARG A 25 2.43 -5.99 -6.75
CA ARG A 25 3.88 -6.11 -6.57
C ARG A 25 4.54 -6.60 -7.85
N GLY A 26 5.33 -5.74 -8.47
CA GLY A 26 6.21 -6.06 -9.59
C GLY A 26 7.62 -6.32 -9.08
N LEU A 27 8.01 -7.59 -8.97
CA LEU A 27 9.39 -7.98 -8.67
C LEU A 27 10.27 -7.83 -9.91
N GLY A 28 11.36 -7.09 -9.80
CA GLY A 28 12.47 -7.10 -10.75
C GLY A 28 13.60 -8.01 -10.28
N LEU A 29 14.77 -7.88 -10.91
CA LEU A 29 15.95 -8.67 -10.56
C LEU A 29 16.55 -8.23 -9.21
N ASN A 30 16.59 -6.93 -8.96
CA ASN A 30 17.22 -6.32 -7.79
C ASN A 30 16.30 -5.30 -7.08
N ASP A 31 15.09 -5.10 -7.59
CA ASP A 31 14.19 -4.05 -7.15
C ASP A 31 12.73 -4.55 -7.08
N THR A 32 11.88 -3.74 -6.47
CA THR A 32 10.43 -3.97 -6.45
C THR A 32 9.69 -2.68 -6.77
N LEU A 33 8.70 -2.79 -7.63
CA LEU A 33 7.66 -1.77 -7.83
C LEU A 33 6.41 -2.17 -7.04
N HIS A 34 5.94 -1.28 -6.19
CA HIS A 34 4.69 -1.40 -5.47
C HIS A 34 3.69 -0.39 -6.04
N PHE A 35 2.51 -0.88 -6.42
CA PHE A 35 1.37 -0.05 -6.78
C PHE A 35 0.27 -0.33 -5.76
N LEU A 36 -0.20 0.70 -5.07
CA LEU A 36 -1.29 0.57 -4.13
C LEU A 36 -2.46 1.43 -4.59
N ILE A 37 -3.59 0.80 -4.83
CA ILE A 37 -4.81 1.46 -5.30
C ILE A 37 -5.81 1.41 -4.16
N CYS A 38 -6.32 2.57 -3.75
CA CYS A 38 -7.27 2.70 -2.66
C CYS A 38 -8.49 3.50 -3.08
N ASN A 39 -9.67 3.11 -2.59
CA ASN A 39 -10.92 3.86 -2.75
C ASN A 39 -11.44 4.43 -1.42
N TYR A 40 -10.60 4.51 -0.38
CA TYR A 40 -10.98 5.11 0.89
C TYR A 40 -10.84 6.64 0.83
N GLY A 41 -11.91 7.31 0.41
CA GLY A 41 -11.91 8.73 0.04
C GLY A 41 -11.82 8.92 -1.47
N ALA A 42 -11.13 9.96 -1.94
CA ALA A 42 -10.85 10.10 -3.37
C ALA A 42 -9.97 8.93 -3.84
N PRO A 43 -10.31 8.26 -4.96
CA PRO A 43 -9.49 7.17 -5.47
C PRO A 43 -8.05 7.60 -5.65
N ALA A 44 -7.11 6.80 -5.15
CA ALA A 44 -5.70 7.16 -5.16
C ALA A 44 -4.85 5.95 -5.55
N LEU A 45 -3.75 6.25 -6.24
CA LEU A 45 -2.72 5.32 -6.63
C LEU A 45 -1.38 5.79 -6.04
N LEU A 46 -0.80 5.00 -5.14
CA LEU A 46 0.55 5.19 -4.61
C LEU A 46 1.52 4.31 -5.38
N LEU A 47 2.58 4.90 -5.93
CA LEU A 47 3.70 4.22 -6.56
C LEU A 47 4.90 4.28 -5.62
N VAL A 48 5.54 3.15 -5.39
CA VAL A 48 6.81 3.06 -4.65
C VAL A 48 7.79 2.17 -5.42
N HIS A 49 9.02 2.64 -5.57
CA HIS A 49 10.15 1.85 -6.06
C HIS A 49 11.14 1.63 -4.93
N THR A 50 11.58 0.39 -4.76
CA THR A 50 12.60 0.01 -3.79
C THR A 50 13.76 -0.69 -4.49
N ASN A 51 14.98 -0.52 -4.00
CA ASN A 51 16.17 -1.27 -4.46
C ASN A 51 16.32 -2.63 -3.76
N SER A 52 15.20 -3.28 -3.40
CA SER A 52 15.19 -4.56 -2.71
C SER A 52 14.08 -5.45 -3.26
N THR A 53 14.40 -6.72 -3.53
CA THR A 53 13.42 -7.75 -3.88
C THR A 53 12.70 -8.34 -2.66
N GLN A 54 13.06 -7.89 -1.46
CA GLN A 54 12.44 -8.31 -0.19
C GLN A 54 11.58 -7.22 0.44
N SER A 55 11.43 -6.06 -0.21
CA SER A 55 10.57 -5.01 0.34
C SER A 55 9.11 -5.45 0.41
N THR A 56 8.45 -5.04 1.49
CA THR A 56 7.07 -5.40 1.82
C THR A 56 6.24 -4.16 2.14
N VAL A 57 4.95 -4.22 1.84
CA VAL A 57 3.97 -3.22 2.29
C VAL A 57 3.42 -3.68 3.63
N GLN A 58 3.39 -2.78 4.61
CA GLN A 58 2.75 -2.99 5.90
C GLN A 58 1.61 -2.00 6.09
N VAL A 59 0.44 -2.52 6.45
CA VAL A 59 -0.76 -1.72 6.72
C VAL A 59 -1.21 -1.93 8.15
N LYS A 60 -1.22 -0.86 8.94
CA LYS A 60 -1.83 -0.82 10.26
C LYS A 60 -3.30 -0.49 10.12
N TRP A 61 -4.11 -1.50 9.81
CA TRP A 61 -5.51 -1.36 9.46
C TRP A 61 -6.35 -0.50 10.42
N PRO A 62 -6.27 -0.67 11.77
CA PRO A 62 -7.03 0.21 12.68
C PRO A 62 -6.70 1.70 12.50
N ASN A 63 -5.43 2.04 12.28
CA ASN A 63 -5.01 3.43 12.07
C ASN A 63 -5.41 3.92 10.67
N PHE A 64 -5.30 3.04 9.67
CA PHE A 64 -5.64 3.35 8.28
C PHE A 64 -7.13 3.72 8.14
N ILE A 65 -8.03 2.93 8.75
CA ILE A 65 -9.48 3.16 8.70
C ILE A 65 -9.89 4.35 9.56
N ASN A 66 -9.22 4.60 10.69
CA ASN A 66 -9.55 5.74 11.55
C ASN A 66 -9.00 7.09 11.04
N GLN A 67 -8.37 7.11 9.85
CA GLN A 67 -7.72 8.30 9.29
C GLN A 67 -6.67 8.91 10.25
N SER A 68 -6.09 8.08 11.12
CA SER A 68 -4.87 8.40 11.86
C SER A 68 -3.69 8.21 10.91
N LEU A 69 -3.60 9.09 9.91
CA LEU A 69 -2.89 8.82 8.64
C LEU A 69 -1.38 8.63 8.80
N SER A 70 -0.75 9.27 9.78
CA SER A 70 0.70 9.19 9.94
C SER A 70 1.17 7.77 10.26
N GLY A 71 1.92 7.17 9.33
CA GLY A 71 2.56 5.86 9.49
C GLY A 71 1.60 4.66 9.51
N SER A 72 0.34 4.83 9.07
CA SER A 72 -0.63 3.74 8.92
C SER A 72 -0.32 2.80 7.75
N LEU A 73 0.42 3.28 6.76
CA LEU A 73 0.89 2.53 5.60
C LEU A 73 2.39 2.79 5.42
N LYS A 74 3.18 1.71 5.27
CA LYS A 74 4.63 1.78 5.14
C LYS A 74 5.17 0.76 4.15
N VAL A 75 6.32 1.06 3.56
CA VAL A 75 7.14 0.09 2.85
C VAL A 75 8.40 -0.15 3.68
N GLU A 76 8.70 -1.41 3.97
CA GLU A 76 9.86 -1.82 4.75
C GLU A 76 10.77 -2.73 3.93
N PRO A 77 12.11 -2.59 4.02
CA PRO A 77 12.83 -1.57 4.80
C PRO A 77 12.67 -0.16 4.22
N GLN A 78 12.46 0.85 5.06
CA GLN A 78 12.23 2.23 4.61
C GLN A 78 13.42 2.82 3.82
N ASP A 79 14.65 2.46 4.19
CA ASP A 79 15.89 2.88 3.54
C ASP A 79 16.05 2.30 2.12
N SER A 80 15.31 1.25 1.78
CA SER A 80 15.29 0.71 0.42
C SER A 80 14.50 1.56 -0.58
N VAL A 81 13.63 2.46 -0.10
CA VAL A 81 12.76 3.29 -0.95
C VAL A 81 13.58 4.30 -1.74
N GLN A 82 13.57 4.17 -3.07
CA GLN A 82 14.27 5.06 -3.99
C GLN A 82 13.35 6.14 -4.55
N TYR A 83 12.05 5.83 -4.69
CA TYR A 83 11.05 6.75 -5.18
C TYR A 83 9.69 6.45 -4.55
N SER A 84 8.91 7.50 -4.24
CA SER A 84 7.52 7.37 -3.85
C SER A 84 6.71 8.57 -4.32
N SER A 85 5.53 8.34 -4.87
CA SER A 85 4.62 9.40 -5.31
C SER A 85 3.18 8.90 -5.38
N ALA A 86 2.22 9.80 -5.24
CA ALA A 86 0.80 9.48 -5.28
C ALA A 86 0.09 10.26 -6.40
N LEU A 87 -0.81 9.59 -7.10
CA LEU A 87 -1.78 10.16 -8.00
C LEU A 87 -3.17 10.05 -7.36
N VAL A 88 -3.88 11.17 -7.25
CA VAL A 88 -5.24 11.20 -6.68
C VAL A 88 -6.22 11.60 -7.79
N PHE A 89 -7.23 10.76 -8.00
CA PHE A 89 -8.32 11.00 -8.94
C PHE A 89 -9.41 11.79 -8.19
N THR A 90 -9.47 13.09 -8.46
CA THR A 90 -10.36 14.00 -7.74
C THR A 90 -11.70 14.24 -8.45
N ARG A 91 -11.82 13.86 -9.72
CA ARG A 91 -12.99 14.04 -10.59
C ARG A 91 -13.04 12.95 -11.65
#